data_AF-A0AAD3DSG6-F1
#
_entry.id   AF-A0AAD3DSG6-F1
#
_cell.length_a   1.000
_cell.length_b   1.000
_cell.length_c   1.000
_cell.angle_alpha   90.00
_cell.angle_beta   90.00
_cell.angle_gamma   90.00
#
_symmetry.space_group_name_H-M   'P 1'
#
loop_
_entity.id
_entity.type
_entity.pdbx_description
1 polymer ?
#
loop_
_entity_poly.entity_id
_entity_poly.type
_entity_poly.pdbx_seq_one_letter_code
_entity_poly.pdbx_strand_id
1 'polypeptide(L)'
;MQSVLQKRVVGATAPARTSTNSKPILTVRPCKRAVRARRSQIQRSGAVKCKALFSLFAPKSAAPASIVDPRAKPLVEQLVSLTAGSDAGAKCSPEQKEEIAAVVTELSRYCIKNPVKSELLFGEWKVLFSSKPTAVGGPLRTAPGQVVFPAQNAKQIVEAPNKVTNLVEYKTLGFLPGFNRQFGELEPLSGDTFLLNISSGEIMPGVGGPIKKDFNIQRKIKILYLDEDVRVTLFLPSDEVRDNQAAQDGSREEDPVVHIFQRVKEQADTEDAEAPADDGAASSEDEEAPRPVFPFGAGRKLESAATVAERQVRQQLKEQRGGSVRVAPKALPAVSSASPAGGSARLALPAPRSASLRGRKQQQQQAEEEDPRERRRRQQEEERARKAAEAEARAAELKAAKERAEAERQAERERQTAIKELLAQLAAEIKERQAEAREAAKELKEVEKSAGAGLKEVADARSRVEAAEADVASVSAELEEAVAARRQAEAAAREARDAVVAAEKELRARIAWSAPVLPRK
;
A
#
# COMPACT_ATOMS: atom_id res chain seq x y z
N MET A 1 -64.50 -11.92 -18.67
CA MET A 1 -63.77 -13.12 -19.12
C MET A 1 -62.62 -13.32 -18.13
N GLN A 2 -62.82 -14.19 -17.13
CA GLN A 2 -62.05 -15.44 -16.91
C GLN A 2 -60.56 -15.16 -16.61
N SER A 3 -59.90 -15.56 -15.53
CA SER A 3 -60.10 -16.53 -14.44
C SER A 3 -58.90 -16.33 -13.48
N VAL A 4 -59.06 -16.04 -12.18
CA VAL A 4 -59.12 -16.98 -11.05
C VAL A 4 -58.27 -18.24 -11.22
N LEU A 5 -57.18 -18.36 -10.44
CA LEU A 5 -56.79 -19.61 -9.78
C LEU A 5 -55.76 -19.35 -8.65
N GLN A 6 -56.28 -19.43 -7.42
CA GLN A 6 -55.54 -19.69 -6.20
C GLN A 6 -55.01 -21.13 -6.21
N LYS A 7 -53.85 -21.38 -5.58
CA LYS A 7 -53.67 -22.62 -4.79
C LYS A 7 -52.67 -22.43 -3.65
N ARG A 8 -53.23 -22.52 -2.44
CA ARG A 8 -52.58 -22.74 -1.15
C ARG A 8 -52.02 -24.17 -1.07
N VAL A 9 -50.89 -24.32 -0.39
CA VAL A 9 -50.49 -25.47 0.47
C VAL A 9 -49.53 -24.85 1.50
N VAL A 10 -49.94 -24.44 2.71
CA VAL A 10 -50.21 -25.19 3.96
C VAL A 10 -49.24 -26.33 4.27
N GLY A 11 -48.39 -26.10 5.27
CA GLY A 11 -48.10 -27.09 6.31
C GLY A 11 -46.67 -27.62 6.37
N ALA A 12 -45.91 -27.23 7.39
CA ALA A 12 -45.53 -28.13 8.49
C ALA A 12 -44.44 -27.48 9.35
N THR A 13 -44.87 -26.97 10.50
CA THR A 13 -44.05 -26.77 11.69
C THR A 13 -43.58 -28.13 12.22
N ALA A 14 -42.29 -28.25 12.57
CA ALA A 14 -41.80 -29.30 13.44
C ALA A 14 -40.67 -28.78 14.34
N PRO A 15 -40.58 -29.24 15.61
CA PRO A 15 -39.90 -28.49 16.66
C PRO A 15 -38.49 -28.99 16.98
N ALA A 16 -37.82 -28.14 17.77
CA ALA A 16 -36.57 -28.34 18.48
C ALA A 16 -36.28 -29.78 18.94
N ARG A 17 -35.05 -30.23 18.69
CA ARG A 17 -34.40 -31.32 19.43
C ARG A 17 -33.14 -30.79 20.09
N THR A 18 -33.29 -30.49 21.37
CA THR A 18 -32.21 -30.45 22.35
C THR A 18 -31.65 -31.87 22.51
N SER A 19 -30.38 -32.08 22.17
CA SER A 19 -29.65 -33.26 22.60
C SER A 19 -28.58 -32.85 23.61
N THR A 20 -28.98 -32.87 24.87
CA THR A 20 -28.06 -33.09 25.99
C THR A 20 -27.60 -34.55 25.92
N ASN A 21 -26.30 -34.78 25.76
CA ASN A 21 -25.73 -36.06 26.14
C ASN A 21 -24.39 -35.83 26.81
N SER A 22 -24.46 -35.95 28.13
CA SER A 22 -23.37 -36.14 29.07
C SER A 22 -22.70 -37.50 28.82
N LYS A 23 -21.37 -37.54 28.93
CA LYS A 23 -20.65 -38.54 29.74
C LYS A 23 -19.18 -38.13 29.91
N PRO A 24 -18.66 -38.13 31.17
CA PRO A 24 -17.27 -37.82 31.49
C PRO A 24 -16.50 -39.12 31.74
N ILE A 25 -15.43 -39.41 31.00
CA ILE A 25 -14.60 -40.58 31.31
C ILE A 25 -13.11 -40.32 31.02
N LEU A 26 -12.33 -40.48 32.10
CA LEU A 26 -10.91 -40.85 32.22
C LEU A 26 -9.80 -39.79 32.02
N THR A 27 -9.48 -39.21 33.18
CA THR A 27 -8.12 -38.96 33.66
C THR A 27 -7.12 -40.07 33.30
N VAL A 28 -6.04 -39.71 32.59
CA VAL A 28 -4.76 -40.43 32.68
C VAL A 28 -3.64 -39.42 32.87
N ARG A 29 -2.88 -39.68 33.93
CA ARG A 29 -1.74 -38.93 34.48
C ARG A 29 -0.46 -39.06 33.63
N PRO A 30 0.56 -38.22 33.90
CA PRO A 30 1.71 -38.02 33.02
C PRO A 30 2.84 -39.03 33.29
N CYS A 31 3.43 -39.57 32.22
CA CYS A 31 4.70 -40.29 32.31
C CYS A 31 5.87 -39.34 32.06
N LYS A 32 6.49 -38.90 33.16
CA LYS A 32 7.86 -38.40 33.18
C LYS A 32 8.81 -39.54 32.77
N ARG A 33 9.62 -39.33 31.73
CA ARG A 33 10.81 -40.17 31.49
C ARG A 33 12.02 -39.26 31.29
N ALA A 34 12.67 -38.95 32.39
CA ALA A 34 14.01 -38.39 32.40
C ALA A 34 14.99 -39.53 32.06
N VAL A 35 15.62 -39.47 30.89
CA VAL A 35 16.78 -40.31 30.57
C VAL A 35 18.02 -39.44 30.70
N ARG A 36 18.67 -39.61 31.84
CA ARG A 36 19.94 -39.01 32.21
C ARG A 36 21.05 -39.92 31.66
N ALA A 37 21.56 -39.61 30.47
CA ALA A 37 22.76 -40.27 29.95
C ALA A 37 23.99 -39.41 30.28
N ARG A 38 24.65 -39.74 31.40
CA ARG A 38 26.06 -39.41 31.61
C ARG A 38 26.86 -40.26 30.63
N ARG A 39 27.64 -39.64 29.74
CA ARG A 39 28.77 -40.34 29.13
C ARG A 39 30.00 -39.45 29.13
N SER A 40 30.98 -40.00 29.79
CA SER A 40 32.32 -39.52 30.10
C SER A 40 33.12 -39.09 28.88
N GLN A 41 33.90 -38.04 29.09
CA GLN A 41 35.10 -37.70 28.32
C GLN A 41 35.99 -38.93 28.13
N ILE A 42 36.41 -39.16 26.89
CA ILE A 42 37.68 -39.80 26.58
C ILE A 42 38.34 -38.92 25.51
N GLN A 43 39.31 -38.13 25.94
CA GLN A 43 40.29 -37.53 25.06
C GLN A 43 41.37 -38.56 24.70
N ARG A 44 41.99 -38.35 23.53
CA ARG A 44 43.26 -38.89 23.00
C ARG A 44 43.12 -39.91 21.87
N SER A 45 43.41 -39.46 20.65
CA SER A 45 44.62 -39.88 19.90
C SER A 45 44.69 -39.16 18.55
N GLY A 46 45.91 -39.03 18.03
CA GLY A 46 46.33 -38.02 17.06
C GLY A 46 45.60 -38.04 15.71
N ALA A 47 45.19 -36.85 15.28
CA ALA A 47 44.76 -36.58 13.91
C ALA A 47 45.99 -36.60 12.98
N VAL A 48 46.25 -37.74 12.36
CA VAL A 48 47.11 -37.82 11.17
C VAL A 48 46.37 -37.07 10.06
N LYS A 49 46.94 -35.94 9.61
CA LYS A 49 46.46 -35.20 8.43
C LYS A 49 46.76 -36.01 7.17
N CYS A 50 45.92 -36.99 6.85
CA CYS A 50 45.88 -37.56 5.51
C CYS A 50 45.24 -36.51 4.59
N LYS A 51 46.08 -35.76 3.86
CA LYS A 51 45.67 -35.03 2.65
C LYS A 51 45.27 -36.05 1.60
N ALA A 52 44.02 -36.50 1.72
CA ALA A 52 43.38 -37.44 0.82
C ALA A 52 43.12 -36.78 -0.54
N LEU A 53 43.71 -37.34 -1.59
CA LEU A 53 43.47 -37.06 -3.01
C LEU A 53 42.07 -37.54 -3.49
N PHE A 54 41.06 -37.56 -2.61
CA PHE A 54 39.72 -38.11 -2.87
C PHE A 54 38.64 -37.04 -3.05
N SER A 55 39.00 -35.82 -3.47
CA SER A 55 38.03 -34.77 -3.82
C SER A 55 37.32 -34.98 -5.16
N LEU A 56 37.67 -36.03 -5.92
CA LEU A 56 36.99 -36.41 -7.18
C LEU A 56 35.73 -37.27 -6.98
N PHE A 57 35.48 -37.79 -5.77
CA PHE A 57 34.29 -38.58 -5.43
C PHE A 57 33.42 -37.94 -4.35
N ALA A 58 33.71 -36.70 -3.94
CA ALA A 58 32.73 -35.94 -3.18
C ALA A 58 31.51 -35.73 -4.09
N PRO A 59 30.33 -36.28 -3.76
CA PRO A 59 29.14 -36.04 -4.56
C PRO A 59 28.98 -34.53 -4.67
N LYS A 60 28.92 -34.01 -5.90
CA LYS A 60 28.63 -32.60 -6.18
C LYS A 60 27.53 -32.18 -5.22
N SER A 61 27.84 -31.25 -4.30
CA SER A 61 26.87 -30.71 -3.36
C SER A 61 25.63 -30.37 -4.17
N ALA A 62 24.58 -31.17 -4.01
CA ALA A 62 23.37 -31.04 -4.78
C ALA A 62 22.90 -29.60 -4.56
N ALA A 63 22.86 -28.81 -5.65
CA ALA A 63 22.24 -27.51 -5.59
C ALA A 63 20.87 -27.70 -4.93
N PRO A 64 20.46 -26.82 -4.00
CA PRO A 64 19.18 -26.95 -3.33
C PRO A 64 18.13 -27.13 -4.42
N ALA A 65 17.54 -28.31 -4.49
CA ALA A 65 16.53 -28.60 -5.50
C ALA A 65 15.41 -27.58 -5.25
N SER A 66 15.23 -26.65 -6.18
CA SER A 66 14.13 -25.70 -6.09
C SER A 66 12.86 -26.51 -5.88
N ILE A 67 12.19 -26.31 -4.76
CA ILE A 67 11.00 -27.07 -4.35
C ILE A 67 9.88 -26.89 -5.39
N VAL A 68 10.01 -25.87 -6.24
CA VAL A 68 9.06 -25.46 -7.27
C VAL A 68 9.41 -26.04 -8.64
N ASP A 69 8.37 -26.45 -9.37
CA ASP A 69 8.44 -26.99 -10.73
C ASP A 69 9.00 -25.93 -11.69
N PRO A 70 10.08 -26.22 -12.45
CA PRO A 70 10.67 -25.27 -13.39
C PRO A 70 9.69 -24.81 -14.49
N ARG A 71 8.62 -25.56 -14.76
CA ARG A 71 7.59 -25.18 -15.75
C ARG A 71 6.70 -24.03 -15.29
N ALA A 72 6.63 -23.76 -13.99
CA ALA A 72 5.84 -22.66 -13.45
C ALA A 72 6.53 -21.29 -13.64
N LYS A 73 7.87 -21.26 -13.73
CA LYS A 73 8.67 -20.04 -13.88
C LYS A 73 8.23 -19.11 -15.04
N PRO A 74 8.06 -19.58 -16.29
CA PRO A 74 7.61 -18.71 -17.37
C PRO A 74 6.21 -18.12 -17.13
N LEU A 75 5.31 -18.87 -16.45
CA LEU A 75 3.98 -18.39 -16.10
C LEU A 75 4.05 -17.33 -14.98
N VAL A 76 4.96 -17.48 -14.02
CA VAL A 76 5.21 -16.47 -12.98
C VAL A 76 5.76 -15.19 -13.60
N GLU A 77 6.74 -15.28 -14.50
CA GLU A 77 7.28 -14.12 -15.23
C GLU A 77 6.19 -13.42 -16.05
N GLN A 78 5.35 -14.18 -16.76
CA GLN A 78 4.21 -13.66 -17.49
C GLN A 78 3.23 -12.94 -16.54
N LEU A 79 2.89 -13.55 -15.40
CA LEU A 79 1.98 -12.96 -14.41
C LEU A 79 2.53 -11.64 -13.84
N VAL A 80 3.82 -11.59 -13.52
CA VAL A 80 4.48 -10.38 -13.03
C VAL A 80 4.49 -9.30 -14.11
N SER A 81 4.72 -9.67 -15.37
CA SER A 81 4.69 -8.71 -16.49
C SER A 81 3.29 -8.14 -16.75
N LEU A 82 2.24 -8.96 -16.68
CA LEU A 82 0.85 -8.52 -16.85
C LEU A 82 0.37 -7.62 -15.70
N THR A 83 0.86 -7.88 -14.49
CA THR A 83 0.48 -7.11 -13.30
C THR A 83 1.34 -5.86 -13.10
N ALA A 84 2.47 -5.74 -13.82
CA ALA A 84 3.33 -4.58 -13.78
C ALA A 84 2.57 -3.33 -14.24
N GLY A 85 2.52 -2.29 -13.40
CA GLY A 85 1.83 -1.02 -13.71
C GLY A 85 0.31 -1.03 -13.50
N SER A 86 -0.28 -2.15 -13.08
CA SER A 86 -1.73 -2.26 -12.83
C SER A 86 -2.25 -1.48 -11.62
N ASP A 87 -1.36 -0.96 -10.76
CA ASP A 87 -1.70 -0.32 -9.48
C ASP A 87 -2.67 -1.17 -8.63
N ALA A 88 -2.23 -2.39 -8.28
CA ALA A 88 -3.03 -3.37 -7.55
C ALA A 88 -4.35 -3.75 -8.24
N GLY A 89 -4.39 -3.68 -9.58
CA GLY A 89 -5.57 -4.01 -10.40
C GLY A 89 -6.53 -2.84 -10.66
N ALA A 90 -6.24 -1.63 -10.15
CA ALA A 90 -7.05 -0.44 -10.38
C ALA A 90 -7.04 0.02 -11.84
N LYS A 91 -5.91 -0.14 -12.54
CA LYS A 91 -5.71 0.30 -13.92
C LYS A 91 -5.88 -0.82 -14.96
N CYS A 92 -6.21 -2.04 -14.54
CA CYS A 92 -6.38 -3.16 -15.46
C CYS A 92 -7.70 -3.08 -16.25
N SER A 93 -7.60 -3.29 -17.57
CA SER A 93 -8.76 -3.51 -18.43
C SER A 93 -9.46 -4.85 -18.07
N PRO A 94 -10.75 -5.03 -18.40
CA PRO A 94 -11.44 -6.30 -18.17
C PRO A 94 -10.75 -7.47 -18.89
N GLU A 95 -10.27 -7.25 -20.11
CA GLU A 95 -9.52 -8.25 -20.90
C GLU A 95 -8.23 -8.70 -20.18
N GLN A 96 -7.45 -7.75 -19.63
CA GLN A 96 -6.26 -8.07 -18.85
C GLN A 96 -6.60 -8.88 -17.59
N LYS A 97 -7.73 -8.60 -16.94
CA LYS A 97 -8.16 -9.37 -15.76
C LYS A 97 -8.51 -10.81 -16.13
N GLU A 98 -9.10 -11.04 -17.30
CA GLU A 98 -9.38 -12.39 -17.82
C GLU A 98 -8.09 -13.15 -18.16
N GLU A 99 -7.12 -12.49 -18.79
CA GLU A 99 -5.79 -13.08 -19.06
C GLU A 99 -5.07 -13.46 -17.76
N ILE A 100 -5.06 -12.57 -16.77
CA ILE A 100 -4.50 -12.84 -15.45
C ILE A 100 -5.21 -14.04 -14.79
N ALA A 101 -6.54 -14.12 -14.88
CA ALA A 101 -7.31 -15.23 -14.33
C ALA A 101 -6.98 -16.57 -15.02
N ALA A 102 -6.75 -16.56 -16.34
CA ALA A 102 -6.32 -17.74 -17.08
C ALA A 102 -4.94 -18.23 -16.62
N VAL A 103 -3.95 -17.33 -16.51
CA VAL A 103 -2.60 -17.66 -16.03
C VAL A 103 -2.62 -18.18 -14.58
N VAL A 104 -3.42 -17.54 -13.70
CA VAL A 104 -3.59 -18.00 -12.31
C VAL A 104 -4.19 -19.41 -12.26
N THR A 105 -5.16 -19.70 -13.12
CA THR A 105 -5.79 -21.02 -13.21
C THR A 105 -4.77 -22.08 -13.64
N GLU A 106 -3.89 -21.78 -14.58
CA GLU A 106 -2.80 -22.67 -14.99
C GLU A 106 -1.75 -22.85 -13.89
N LEU A 107 -1.34 -21.77 -13.23
CA LEU A 107 -0.38 -21.79 -12.11
C LEU A 107 -0.87 -22.62 -10.92
N SER A 108 -2.17 -22.63 -10.66
CA SER A 108 -2.76 -23.41 -9.55
C SER A 108 -2.46 -24.91 -9.62
N ARG A 109 -2.18 -25.45 -10.82
CA ARG A 109 -1.82 -26.85 -11.04
C ARG A 109 -0.44 -27.21 -10.52
N TYR A 110 0.45 -26.22 -10.37
CA TYR A 110 1.83 -26.38 -9.93
C TYR A 110 2.05 -26.04 -8.45
N CYS A 111 0.96 -25.89 -7.67
CA CYS A 111 1.05 -25.54 -6.25
C CYS A 111 1.70 -26.67 -5.41
N ILE A 112 2.50 -26.26 -4.42
CA ILE A 112 3.13 -27.16 -3.45
C ILE A 112 2.06 -27.85 -2.59
N LYS A 113 2.29 -29.11 -2.20
CA LYS A 113 1.41 -29.82 -1.27
C LYS A 113 1.46 -29.17 0.12
N ASN A 114 0.31 -28.70 0.61
CA ASN A 114 0.15 -28.02 1.91
C ASN A 114 0.92 -26.69 2.05
N PRO A 115 0.60 -25.67 1.23
CA PRO A 115 1.32 -24.39 1.25
C PRO A 115 1.27 -23.67 2.60
N VAL A 116 0.24 -23.90 3.42
CA VAL A 116 0.08 -23.26 4.74
C VAL A 116 1.19 -23.66 5.73
N LYS A 117 1.77 -24.85 5.56
CA LYS A 117 2.88 -25.33 6.41
C LYS A 117 4.26 -25.02 5.84
N SER A 118 4.33 -24.45 4.65
CA SER A 118 5.60 -24.15 3.98
C SER A 118 6.25 -22.93 4.62
N GLU A 119 7.56 -23.00 4.86
CA GLU A 119 8.35 -21.85 5.32
C GLU A 119 8.34 -20.70 4.31
N LEU A 120 8.06 -20.99 3.04
CA LEU A 120 7.90 -20.00 1.98
C LEU A 120 6.73 -19.05 2.24
N LEU A 121 5.76 -19.40 3.08
CA LEU A 121 4.65 -18.50 3.41
C LEU A 121 5.14 -17.25 4.17
N PHE A 122 6.21 -17.40 4.95
CA PHE A 122 6.73 -16.36 5.83
C PHE A 122 7.63 -15.35 5.08
N GLY A 123 7.56 -14.10 5.52
CA GLY A 123 8.31 -12.98 4.97
C GLY A 123 7.41 -11.82 4.55
N GLU A 124 8.01 -10.88 3.82
CA GLU A 124 7.34 -9.67 3.36
C GLU A 124 6.82 -9.83 1.93
N TRP A 125 5.57 -9.45 1.72
CA TRP A 125 4.87 -9.64 0.45
C TRP A 125 4.20 -8.35 0.00
N LYS A 126 4.58 -7.83 -1.15
CA LYS A 126 3.94 -6.68 -1.79
C LYS A 126 2.75 -7.13 -2.63
N VAL A 127 1.62 -6.46 -2.51
CA VAL A 127 0.45 -6.75 -3.37
C VAL A 127 0.71 -6.19 -4.77
N LEU A 128 0.74 -7.07 -5.78
CA LEU A 128 0.86 -6.67 -7.18
C LEU A 128 -0.49 -6.43 -7.84
N PHE A 129 -1.46 -7.29 -7.55
CA PHE A 129 -2.78 -7.26 -8.18
C PHE A 129 -3.87 -7.77 -7.25
N SER A 130 -5.06 -7.19 -7.38
CA SER A 130 -6.30 -7.73 -6.84
C SER A 130 -7.41 -7.63 -7.87
N SER A 131 -8.25 -8.66 -7.98
CA SER A 131 -9.39 -8.65 -8.91
C SER A 131 -10.40 -7.55 -8.56
N LYS A 132 -10.54 -7.24 -7.25
CA LYS A 132 -11.33 -6.12 -6.71
C LYS A 132 -10.40 -5.13 -5.99
N PRO A 133 -10.03 -3.99 -6.61
CA PRO A 133 -9.09 -3.02 -6.05
C PRO A 133 -9.49 -2.46 -4.67
N THR A 134 -10.80 -2.40 -4.40
CA THR A 134 -11.35 -1.97 -3.10
C THR A 134 -10.99 -2.90 -1.95
N ALA A 135 -10.68 -4.18 -2.21
CA ALA A 135 -10.33 -5.17 -1.18
C ALA A 135 -8.96 -4.89 -0.51
N VAL A 136 -8.03 -4.25 -1.22
CA VAL A 136 -6.63 -4.05 -0.78
C VAL A 136 -6.44 -2.76 0.01
N GLY A 137 -7.22 -1.72 -0.28
CA GLY A 137 -7.11 -0.39 0.36
C GLY A 137 -8.38 0.07 1.09
N GLY A 138 -9.43 -0.74 1.09
CA GLY A 138 -10.75 -0.34 1.58
C GLY A 138 -11.28 0.89 0.84
N PRO A 139 -12.04 1.78 1.52
CA PRO A 139 -12.64 2.95 0.90
C PRO A 139 -11.62 3.94 0.32
N LEU A 140 -10.33 3.86 0.73
CA LEU A 140 -9.26 4.71 0.21
C LEU A 140 -8.93 4.45 -1.26
N ARG A 141 -9.32 3.30 -1.83
CA ARG A 141 -9.08 2.96 -3.25
C ARG A 141 -10.29 3.19 -4.16
N THR A 142 -11.37 3.76 -3.65
CA THR A 142 -12.51 4.19 -4.47
C THR A 142 -12.10 5.33 -5.42
N ALA A 143 -12.87 5.60 -6.48
CA ALA A 143 -12.58 6.67 -7.45
C ALA A 143 -12.20 8.02 -6.81
N PRO A 144 -12.92 8.55 -5.79
CA PRO A 144 -12.48 9.75 -5.10
C PRO A 144 -11.22 9.52 -4.23
N GLY A 145 -11.08 8.33 -3.64
CA GLY A 145 -9.91 7.96 -2.84
C GLY A 145 -8.61 7.88 -3.63
N GLN A 146 -8.64 7.41 -4.88
CA GLN A 146 -7.43 7.35 -5.74
C GLN A 146 -6.86 8.73 -6.06
N VAL A 147 -7.73 9.74 -6.21
CA VAL A 147 -7.30 11.13 -6.43
C VAL A 147 -6.63 11.70 -5.17
N VAL A 148 -7.16 11.38 -3.99
CA VAL A 148 -6.65 11.88 -2.71
C VAL A 148 -5.42 11.09 -2.24
N PHE A 149 -5.31 9.82 -2.57
CA PHE A 149 -4.26 8.92 -2.10
C PHE A 149 -3.58 8.21 -3.29
N PRO A 150 -2.82 8.96 -4.11
CA PRO A 150 -2.09 8.36 -5.22
C PRO A 150 -1.03 7.37 -4.71
N ALA A 151 -0.85 6.27 -5.47
CA ALA A 151 0.21 5.29 -5.28
C ALA A 151 0.26 4.63 -3.89
N GLN A 152 -0.79 3.88 -3.54
CA GLN A 152 -0.83 3.12 -2.29
C GLN A 152 0.04 1.86 -2.38
N ASN A 153 1.05 1.78 -1.53
CA ASN A 153 1.91 0.60 -1.40
C ASN A 153 1.34 -0.33 -0.32
N ALA A 154 0.65 -1.38 -0.75
CA ALA A 154 0.15 -2.42 0.13
C ALA A 154 1.18 -3.55 0.27
N LYS A 155 1.59 -3.80 1.51
CA LYS A 155 2.51 -4.87 1.93
C LYS A 155 1.80 -5.75 2.96
N GLN A 156 2.13 -7.02 2.97
CA GLN A 156 1.65 -8.00 3.93
C GLN A 156 2.85 -8.75 4.48
N ILE A 157 3.13 -8.56 5.76
CA ILE A 157 4.22 -9.20 6.47
C ILE A 157 3.63 -10.40 7.19
N VAL A 158 4.15 -11.59 6.91
CA VAL A 158 3.73 -12.84 7.55
C VAL A 158 4.89 -13.37 8.39
N GLU A 159 4.74 -13.30 9.70
CA GLU A 159 5.75 -13.71 10.68
C GLU A 159 5.37 -15.05 11.30
N ALA A 160 6.36 -15.92 11.47
CA ALA A 160 6.19 -17.18 12.18
C ALA A 160 5.94 -16.92 13.69
N PRO A 161 5.09 -17.72 14.37
CA PRO A 161 4.36 -18.86 13.83
C PRO A 161 3.09 -18.49 13.05
N ASN A 162 2.32 -17.47 13.47
CA ASN A 162 0.99 -17.19 12.92
C ASN A 162 0.63 -15.69 12.87
N LYS A 163 1.60 -14.77 12.89
CA LYS A 163 1.30 -13.32 12.95
C LYS A 163 1.26 -12.72 11.56
N VAL A 164 0.27 -11.88 11.29
CA VAL A 164 0.14 -11.15 10.02
C VAL A 164 0.00 -9.68 10.30
N THR A 165 0.78 -8.90 9.56
CA THR A 165 0.70 -7.44 9.57
C THR A 165 0.43 -6.97 8.16
N ASN A 166 -0.77 -6.46 7.90
CA ASN A 166 -1.08 -5.76 6.65
C ASN A 166 -0.68 -4.29 6.82
N LEU A 167 0.21 -3.78 5.98
CA LEU A 167 0.66 -2.40 5.99
C LEU A 167 0.31 -1.76 4.65
N VAL A 168 -0.48 -0.69 4.69
CA VAL A 168 -0.79 0.13 3.52
C VAL A 168 -0.19 1.51 3.75
N GLU A 169 0.87 1.81 3.03
CA GLU A 169 1.50 3.14 3.01
C GLU A 169 0.85 3.98 1.91
N TYR A 170 0.49 5.22 2.24
CA TYR A 170 -0.12 6.15 1.29
C TYR A 170 0.40 7.56 1.50
N LYS A 171 0.25 8.40 0.48
CA LYS A 171 0.53 9.84 0.57
C LYS A 171 -0.76 10.61 0.32
N THR A 172 -1.30 11.24 1.35
CA THR A 172 -2.47 12.11 1.23
C THR A 172 -2.08 13.32 0.39
N LEU A 173 -2.85 13.58 -0.67
CA LEU A 173 -2.61 14.60 -1.70
C LEU A 173 -1.20 14.53 -2.33
N GLY A 174 -0.55 13.36 -2.27
CA GLY A 174 0.79 13.13 -2.81
C GLY A 174 1.96 13.62 -1.95
N PHE A 175 1.72 14.40 -0.89
CA PHE A 175 2.81 14.98 -0.08
C PHE A 175 2.82 14.56 1.40
N LEU A 176 1.66 14.27 2.01
CA LEU A 176 1.60 13.96 3.43
C LEU A 176 1.64 12.44 3.65
N PRO A 177 2.74 11.88 4.19
CA PRO A 177 2.81 10.44 4.41
C PRO A 177 1.81 10.01 5.50
N GLY A 178 1.13 8.90 5.24
CA GLY A 178 0.26 8.23 6.17
C GLY A 178 0.37 6.71 6.00
N PHE A 179 -0.12 5.97 6.98
CA PHE A 179 -0.15 4.52 6.91
C PHE A 179 -1.38 3.94 7.60
N ASN A 180 -1.80 2.77 7.14
CA ASN A 180 -2.77 1.93 7.81
C ASN A 180 -2.13 0.57 8.05
N ARG A 181 -1.96 0.22 9.32
CA ARG A 181 -1.35 -1.03 9.76
C ARG A 181 -2.40 -1.87 10.45
N GLN A 182 -2.64 -3.08 10.01
CA GLN A 182 -3.59 -4.01 10.62
C GLN A 182 -2.84 -5.23 11.10
N PHE A 183 -3.10 -5.64 12.33
CA PHE A 183 -2.54 -6.81 12.97
C PHE A 183 -3.58 -7.91 13.03
N GLY A 184 -3.16 -9.11 12.65
CA GLY A 184 -4.00 -10.28 12.71
C GLY A 184 -3.21 -11.55 12.93
N GLU A 185 -3.95 -12.64 13.08
CA GLU A 185 -3.43 -13.99 13.28
C GLU A 185 -3.95 -14.94 12.19
N LEU A 186 -3.11 -15.91 11.83
CA LEU A 186 -3.42 -16.97 10.88
C LEU A 186 -3.80 -18.25 11.62
N GLU A 187 -5.00 -18.75 11.36
CA GLU A 187 -5.43 -20.05 11.85
C GLU A 187 -5.54 -21.03 10.68
N PRO A 188 -4.72 -22.09 10.63
CA PRO A 188 -4.76 -23.06 9.54
C PRO A 188 -6.04 -23.90 9.61
N LEU A 189 -6.91 -23.81 8.59
CA LEU A 189 -8.13 -24.61 8.50
C LEU A 189 -7.91 -25.92 7.74
N SER A 190 -7.15 -25.87 6.63
CA SER A 190 -6.79 -27.01 5.79
C SER A 190 -5.34 -26.88 5.32
N GLY A 191 -4.88 -27.81 4.49
CA GLY A 191 -3.53 -27.75 3.91
C GLY A 191 -3.29 -26.51 3.03
N ASP A 192 -4.33 -26.01 2.38
CA ASP A 192 -4.32 -24.91 1.41
C ASP A 192 -5.08 -23.66 1.87
N THR A 193 -5.88 -23.76 2.94
CA THR A 193 -6.79 -22.70 3.39
C THR A 193 -6.53 -22.34 4.84
N PHE A 194 -6.54 -21.05 5.14
CA PHE A 194 -6.40 -20.51 6.49
C PHE A 194 -7.46 -19.43 6.76
N LEU A 195 -7.76 -19.21 8.03
CA LEU A 195 -8.57 -18.11 8.51
C LEU A 195 -7.64 -16.98 8.95
N LEU A 196 -7.86 -15.78 8.41
CA LEU A 196 -7.16 -14.57 8.81
C LEU A 196 -8.06 -13.79 9.77
N ASN A 197 -7.64 -13.69 11.03
CA ASN A 197 -8.35 -12.97 12.08
C ASN A 197 -7.63 -11.64 12.36
N ILE A 198 -8.19 -10.52 11.91
CA ILE A 198 -7.63 -9.18 12.14
C ILE A 198 -8.28 -8.60 13.41
N SER A 199 -7.47 -8.42 14.45
CA SER A 199 -7.93 -8.00 15.79
C SER A 199 -7.78 -6.50 16.06
N SER A 200 -6.76 -5.86 15.49
CA SER A 200 -6.48 -4.45 15.77
C SER A 200 -5.73 -3.79 14.62
N GLY A 201 -5.73 -2.47 14.58
CA GLY A 201 -4.95 -1.72 13.63
C GLY A 201 -4.67 -0.30 14.07
N GLU A 202 -3.72 0.30 13.40
CA GLU A 202 -3.22 1.65 13.61
C GLU A 202 -3.38 2.42 12.31
N ILE A 203 -4.15 3.50 12.36
CA ILE A 203 -4.35 4.40 11.23
C ILE A 203 -3.66 5.71 11.56
N MET A 204 -2.70 6.10 10.72
CA MET A 204 -2.10 7.42 10.74
C MET A 204 -2.63 8.22 9.56
N PRO A 205 -3.69 9.03 9.75
CA PRO A 205 -4.28 9.84 8.67
C PRO A 205 -3.37 10.99 8.21
N GLY A 206 -2.27 11.27 8.93
CA GLY A 206 -1.33 12.36 8.69
C GLY A 206 -1.04 13.13 9.97
N VAL A 207 -1.32 14.44 9.97
CA VAL A 207 -1.11 15.33 11.14
C VAL A 207 -2.08 14.94 12.26
N GLY A 208 -1.60 14.21 13.28
CA GLY A 208 -2.45 13.76 14.39
C GLY A 208 -1.97 12.52 15.15
N GLY A 209 -0.88 11.88 14.73
CA GLY A 209 -0.38 10.66 15.38
C GLY A 209 -1.20 9.41 15.02
N PRO A 210 -0.74 8.21 15.41
CA PRO A 210 -1.42 6.96 15.11
C PRO A 210 -2.66 6.77 15.99
N ILE A 211 -3.81 6.52 15.36
CA ILE A 211 -5.07 6.19 16.04
C ILE A 211 -5.22 4.67 16.05
N LYS A 212 -5.33 4.08 17.24
CA LYS A 212 -5.62 2.65 17.40
C LYS A 212 -7.11 2.40 17.21
N LYS A 213 -7.45 1.43 16.36
CA LYS A 213 -8.81 0.98 16.12
C LYS A 213 -8.86 -0.54 16.25
N ASP A 214 -9.81 -1.03 17.01
CA ASP A 214 -10.06 -2.46 17.13
C ASP A 214 -10.90 -2.94 15.95
N PHE A 215 -10.51 -4.08 15.39
CA PHE A 215 -11.20 -4.72 14.29
C PHE A 215 -11.59 -6.12 14.71
N ASN A 216 -12.70 -6.62 14.19
CA ASN A 216 -13.05 -8.03 14.31
C ASN A 216 -13.46 -8.49 12.91
N ILE A 217 -12.45 -8.67 12.07
CA ILE A 217 -12.59 -9.07 10.68
C ILE A 217 -11.99 -10.45 10.56
N GLN A 218 -12.74 -11.38 9.98
CA GLN A 218 -12.31 -12.76 9.86
C GLN A 218 -12.53 -13.20 8.41
N ARG A 219 -11.47 -13.63 7.73
CA ARG A 219 -11.53 -13.94 6.29
C ARG A 219 -10.93 -15.28 5.99
N LYS A 220 -11.64 -16.08 5.18
CA LYS A 220 -11.16 -17.38 4.73
C LYS A 220 -10.36 -17.21 3.44
N ILE A 221 -9.08 -17.56 3.49
CA ILE A 221 -8.15 -17.35 2.39
C ILE A 221 -7.56 -18.69 1.97
N LYS A 222 -7.70 -19.02 0.69
CA LYS A 222 -7.12 -20.21 0.07
C LYS A 222 -5.88 -19.82 -0.74
N ILE A 223 -4.76 -20.50 -0.52
CA ILE A 223 -3.54 -20.33 -1.31
C ILE A 223 -3.66 -21.18 -2.58
N LEU A 224 -3.67 -20.52 -3.74
CA LEU A 224 -3.73 -21.18 -5.04
C LEU A 224 -2.35 -21.58 -5.55
N TYR A 225 -1.34 -20.76 -5.27
CA TYR A 225 0.04 -20.99 -5.69
C TYR A 225 0.98 -20.29 -4.70
N LEU A 226 2.13 -20.91 -4.42
CA LEU A 226 3.15 -20.40 -3.51
C LEU A 226 4.54 -20.76 -4.04
N ASP A 227 5.37 -19.75 -4.20
CA ASP A 227 6.75 -19.83 -4.67
C ASP A 227 7.63 -18.89 -3.83
N GLU A 228 8.93 -18.83 -4.13
CA GLU A 228 9.88 -17.89 -3.53
C GLU A 228 9.63 -16.44 -3.95
N ASP A 229 9.07 -16.22 -5.14
CA ASP A 229 8.88 -14.89 -5.72
C ASP A 229 7.44 -14.41 -5.66
N VAL A 230 6.47 -15.31 -5.84
CA VAL A 230 5.05 -14.96 -5.96
C VAL A 230 4.19 -15.91 -5.14
N ARG A 231 3.17 -15.36 -4.49
CA ARG A 231 2.05 -16.14 -3.95
C ARG A 231 0.73 -15.63 -4.52
N VAL A 232 -0.16 -16.56 -4.81
CA VAL A 232 -1.50 -16.27 -5.29
C VAL A 232 -2.51 -16.80 -4.28
N THR A 233 -3.41 -15.95 -3.83
CA THR A 233 -4.45 -16.32 -2.88
C THR A 233 -5.84 -15.96 -3.39
N LEU A 234 -6.83 -16.73 -2.95
CA LEU A 234 -8.23 -16.56 -3.25
C LEU A 234 -8.97 -16.31 -1.95
N PHE A 235 -9.58 -15.14 -1.84
CA PHE A 235 -10.44 -14.79 -0.72
C PHE A 235 -11.80 -15.40 -0.99
N LEU A 236 -12.22 -16.32 -0.13
CA LEU A 236 -13.50 -16.98 -0.23
C LEU A 236 -14.55 -16.17 0.53
N PRO A 237 -15.74 -15.94 -0.04
CA PRO A 237 -16.86 -15.41 0.73
C PRO A 237 -17.18 -16.39 1.86
N SER A 238 -17.26 -15.87 3.08
CA SER A 238 -17.67 -16.66 4.24
C SER A 238 -19.02 -16.18 4.72
N ASP A 239 -20.08 -16.92 4.39
CA ASP A 239 -21.45 -16.62 4.84
C ASP A 239 -21.61 -16.65 6.38
N GLU A 240 -20.71 -17.35 7.07
CA GLU A 240 -20.76 -17.58 8.52
C GLU A 240 -20.04 -16.49 9.33
N VAL A 241 -19.30 -15.60 8.66
CA VAL A 241 -18.32 -14.75 9.32
C VAL A 241 -18.70 -13.28 9.16
N ARG A 242 -19.06 -12.64 10.28
CA ARG A 242 -19.51 -11.24 10.31
C ARG A 242 -18.34 -10.29 10.02
N ASP A 243 -18.15 -9.95 8.75
CA ASP A 243 -17.36 -8.78 8.37
C ASP A 243 -18.17 -7.51 8.68
N ASN A 244 -17.92 -6.89 9.85
CA ASN A 244 -18.54 -5.61 10.24
C ASN A 244 -18.29 -4.49 9.21
N GLN A 245 -17.29 -4.64 8.34
CA GLN A 245 -16.97 -3.70 7.29
C GLN A 245 -17.82 -3.94 6.02
N ALA A 246 -18.05 -5.20 5.63
CA ALA A 246 -18.87 -5.54 4.46
C ALA A 246 -20.34 -5.15 4.63
N ALA A 247 -20.85 -5.19 5.87
CA ALA A 247 -22.20 -4.73 6.19
C ALA A 247 -22.44 -3.24 5.89
N GLN A 248 -21.37 -2.43 5.82
CA GLN A 248 -21.45 -0.99 5.59
C GLN A 248 -21.47 -0.62 4.10
N ASP A 249 -20.93 -1.48 3.23
CA ASP A 249 -20.75 -1.20 1.80
C ASP A 249 -21.85 -1.77 0.90
N GLY A 250 -22.81 -2.54 1.46
CA GLY A 250 -24.05 -2.92 0.76
C GLY A 250 -23.90 -3.88 -0.43
N SER A 251 -22.71 -4.45 -0.66
CA SER A 251 -22.47 -5.41 -1.74
C SER A 251 -22.92 -6.82 -1.34
N ARG A 252 -23.93 -7.34 -2.03
CA ARG A 252 -24.52 -8.66 -1.85
C ARG A 252 -23.71 -9.71 -2.65
N GLU A 253 -23.41 -10.83 -2.01
CA GLU A 253 -22.68 -12.01 -2.55
C GLU A 253 -21.31 -11.67 -3.18
N GLU A 254 -20.26 -11.67 -2.36
CA GLU A 254 -18.92 -11.29 -2.80
C GLU A 254 -18.31 -12.38 -3.69
N ASP A 255 -18.23 -12.13 -5.01
CA ASP A 255 -17.40 -12.97 -5.89
C ASP A 255 -16.01 -13.14 -5.28
N PRO A 256 -15.42 -14.35 -5.38
CA PRO A 256 -14.13 -14.63 -4.77
C PRO A 256 -13.06 -13.70 -5.33
N VAL A 257 -12.24 -13.13 -4.44
CA VAL A 257 -11.26 -12.10 -4.80
C VAL A 257 -9.87 -12.71 -4.88
N VAL A 258 -9.27 -12.66 -6.07
CA VAL A 258 -7.91 -13.14 -6.30
C VAL A 258 -6.93 -12.04 -5.94
N HIS A 259 -5.92 -12.38 -5.14
CA HIS A 259 -4.80 -11.51 -4.80
C HIS A 259 -3.49 -12.14 -5.24
N ILE A 260 -2.64 -11.35 -5.87
CA ILE A 260 -1.30 -11.76 -6.29
C ILE A 260 -0.30 -10.91 -5.50
N PHE A 261 0.61 -11.57 -4.81
CA PHE A 261 1.66 -10.92 -4.04
C PHE A 261 3.03 -11.32 -4.58
N GLN A 262 3.95 -10.37 -4.59
CA GLN A 262 5.35 -10.58 -4.88
C GLN A 262 6.17 -10.46 -3.60
N ARG A 263 7.10 -11.38 -3.37
CA ARG A 263 7.98 -11.34 -2.22
C ARG A 263 8.90 -10.14 -2.33
N VAL A 264 8.99 -9.35 -1.26
CA VAL A 264 10.00 -8.31 -1.15
C VAL A 264 11.27 -9.03 -0.73
N LYS A 265 12.15 -9.30 -1.70
CA LYS A 265 13.52 -9.66 -1.38
C LYS A 265 14.13 -8.38 -0.84
N GLU A 266 14.44 -8.35 0.45
CA GLU A 266 15.49 -7.46 0.94
C GLU A 266 16.73 -7.83 0.12
N GLN A 267 16.91 -7.15 -1.01
CA GLN A 267 18.24 -6.99 -1.55
C GLN A 267 18.98 -6.34 -0.40
N ALA A 268 19.80 -7.13 0.30
CA ALA A 268 20.87 -6.58 1.09
C ALA A 268 21.56 -5.62 0.14
N ASP A 269 21.31 -4.33 0.34
CA ASP A 269 21.93 -3.24 -0.39
C ASP A 269 23.42 -3.49 -0.27
N THR A 270 23.94 -4.17 -1.29
CA THR A 270 25.36 -4.19 -1.58
C THR A 270 25.58 -2.76 -2.04
N GLU A 271 26.22 -2.00 -1.16
CA GLU A 271 26.55 -0.58 -1.26
C GLU A 271 27.49 -0.26 -2.46
N ASP A 272 27.26 -0.87 -3.62
CA ASP A 272 28.07 -0.72 -4.84
C ASP A 272 27.26 -0.07 -5.98
N ALA A 273 26.30 0.79 -5.64
CA ALA A 273 25.84 1.81 -6.57
C ALA A 273 26.78 3.01 -6.43
N GLU A 274 27.92 2.92 -7.11
CA GLU A 274 28.82 4.03 -7.41
C GLU A 274 28.00 5.23 -7.93
N ALA A 275 27.69 6.17 -7.04
CA ALA A 275 27.40 7.53 -7.45
C ALA A 275 28.69 8.11 -8.04
N PRO A 276 28.67 8.75 -9.23
CA PRO A 276 29.84 9.48 -9.69
C PRO A 276 30.15 10.58 -8.68
N ALA A 277 31.36 10.54 -8.12
CA ALA A 277 31.92 11.56 -7.26
C ALA A 277 31.89 12.90 -7.99
N ASP A 278 31.01 13.80 -7.55
CA ASP A 278 31.08 15.23 -7.84
C ASP A 278 31.78 15.89 -6.66
N ASP A 279 33.12 15.91 -6.73
CA ASP A 279 33.99 16.61 -5.81
C ASP A 279 33.92 18.11 -6.10
N GLY A 280 33.06 18.82 -5.36
CA GLY A 280 32.91 20.28 -5.43
C GLY A 280 32.75 20.91 -4.05
N ALA A 281 33.88 21.19 -3.39
CA ALA A 281 33.98 21.75 -2.06
C ALA A 281 33.60 23.26 -1.94
N ALA A 282 33.14 23.61 -0.72
CA ALA A 282 33.18 24.93 -0.07
C ALA A 282 32.29 26.04 -0.69
N SER A 283 31.38 26.72 0.01
CA SER A 283 31.58 27.48 1.26
C SER A 283 30.26 28.14 1.67
N SER A 284 30.13 28.40 2.97
CA SER A 284 29.13 29.21 3.63
C SER A 284 29.13 30.67 3.16
N GLU A 285 27.96 31.31 3.07
CA GLU A 285 27.73 32.66 3.57
C GLU A 285 26.23 33.02 3.63
N ASP A 286 25.89 33.73 4.70
CA ASP A 286 24.58 34.25 5.06
C ASP A 286 24.00 35.21 4.00
N GLU A 287 22.72 35.07 3.65
CA GLU A 287 21.93 36.22 3.20
C GLU A 287 20.52 36.20 3.79
N GLU A 288 20.31 37.15 4.70
CA GLU A 288 19.10 37.50 5.42
C GLU A 288 18.12 38.24 4.48
N ALA A 289 16.98 37.62 4.18
CA ALA A 289 15.91 38.27 3.40
C ALA A 289 14.91 39.03 4.30
N PRO A 290 14.44 40.22 3.89
CA PRO A 290 13.55 41.06 4.69
C PRO A 290 12.11 40.53 4.71
N ARG A 291 11.50 40.44 5.89
CA ARG A 291 10.07 40.12 6.06
C ARG A 291 9.20 41.37 5.90
N PRO A 292 8.06 41.30 5.17
CA PRO A 292 7.12 42.41 5.07
C PRO A 292 6.29 42.57 6.35
N VAL A 293 6.18 43.82 6.82
CA VAL A 293 5.30 44.24 7.90
C VAL A 293 3.88 44.44 7.34
N PHE A 294 2.91 43.67 7.83
CA PHE A 294 1.49 44.00 7.68
C PHE A 294 1.00 44.75 8.92
N PRO A 295 0.22 45.84 8.78
CA PRO A 295 -0.31 46.58 9.91
C PRO A 295 -1.70 46.05 10.27
N PHE A 296 -1.88 45.38 11.41
CA PHE A 296 -3.20 45.34 12.07
C PHE A 296 -3.06 44.97 13.56
N GLY A 297 -3.63 45.82 14.41
CA GLY A 297 -4.26 45.40 15.68
C GLY A 297 -3.39 45.38 16.93
N ALA A 298 -3.67 46.31 17.84
CA ALA A 298 -3.08 46.43 19.16
C ALA A 298 -3.29 45.18 20.05
N GLY A 299 -2.24 44.77 20.77
CA GLY A 299 -2.29 43.74 21.80
C GLY A 299 -0.95 43.59 22.51
N ARG A 300 -0.96 43.51 23.85
CA ARG A 300 0.19 43.70 24.75
C ARG A 300 1.33 42.70 24.55
N LYS A 301 2.57 43.18 24.66
CA LYS A 301 3.83 42.44 24.48
C LYS A 301 4.08 41.48 25.66
N LEU A 302 3.92 40.18 25.41
CA LEU A 302 4.62 39.13 26.15
C LEU A 302 5.82 38.72 25.29
N GLU A 303 7.02 38.89 25.84
CA GLU A 303 8.24 38.44 25.18
C GLU A 303 8.16 36.92 24.98
N SER A 304 8.23 36.49 23.72
CA SER A 304 8.15 35.09 23.34
C SER A 304 9.35 34.32 23.91
N ALA A 305 9.12 33.11 24.41
CA ALA A 305 10.16 32.21 24.92
C ALA A 305 11.28 31.94 23.87
N ALA A 306 10.97 32.10 22.58
CA ALA A 306 11.94 32.01 21.49
C ALA A 306 13.02 33.11 21.57
N THR A 307 12.65 34.34 21.93
CA THR A 307 13.58 35.47 22.08
C THR A 307 14.49 35.34 23.31
N VAL A 308 14.05 34.60 24.34
CA VAL A 308 14.88 34.32 25.54
C VAL A 308 15.88 33.19 25.25
N ALA A 309 15.46 32.16 24.51
CA ALA A 309 16.33 31.05 24.12
C ALA A 309 17.45 31.50 23.16
N GLU A 310 17.15 32.37 22.20
CA GLU A 310 18.14 32.91 21.27
C GLU A 310 19.20 33.74 22.00
N ARG A 311 18.80 34.48 23.04
CA ARG A 311 19.72 35.28 23.85
C ARG A 311 20.65 34.42 24.70
N GLN A 312 20.19 33.26 25.20
CA GLN A 312 21.03 32.30 25.94
C GLN A 312 22.06 31.59 25.04
N VAL A 313 21.67 31.20 23.82
CA VAL A 313 22.58 30.55 22.86
C VAL A 313 23.70 31.51 22.43
N ARG A 314 23.37 32.79 22.23
CA ARG A 314 24.36 33.83 21.90
C ARG A 314 25.36 34.10 23.02
N GLN A 315 24.95 33.91 24.28
CA GLN A 315 25.84 34.06 25.44
C GLN A 315 26.82 32.89 25.56
N GLN A 316 26.35 31.65 25.37
CA GLN A 316 27.22 30.46 25.41
C GLN A 316 28.26 30.42 24.28
N LEU A 317 27.90 30.87 23.08
CA LEU A 317 28.83 30.97 21.95
C LEU A 317 29.90 32.06 22.15
N LYS A 318 29.58 33.12 22.90
CA LYS A 318 30.53 34.20 23.20
C LYS A 318 31.55 33.79 24.27
N GLU A 319 31.18 32.88 25.17
CA GLU A 319 32.07 32.32 26.19
C GLU A 319 33.03 31.25 25.62
N GLN A 320 32.62 30.48 24.60
CA GLN A 320 33.50 29.48 23.98
C GLN A 320 34.60 30.07 23.09
N ARG A 321 34.48 31.32 22.66
CA ARG A 321 35.44 31.96 21.74
C ARG A 321 36.59 32.71 22.44
N GLY A 322 36.62 32.69 23.78
CA GLY A 322 37.56 33.46 24.61
C GLY A 322 38.69 32.67 25.28
N GLY A 323 39.19 31.59 24.67
CA GLY A 323 40.26 30.75 25.25
C GLY A 323 41.48 30.62 24.33
N SER A 324 42.45 31.51 24.49
CA SER A 324 43.76 31.46 23.81
C SER A 324 44.70 30.50 24.55
N VAL A 325 45.14 29.42 23.90
CA VAL A 325 46.34 28.67 24.32
C VAL A 325 47.21 28.40 23.09
N ARG A 326 48.39 29.02 23.08
CA ARG A 326 49.50 28.77 22.15
C ARG A 326 50.06 27.36 22.37
N VAL A 327 50.24 26.58 21.31
CA VAL A 327 51.18 25.44 21.29
C VAL A 327 51.93 25.43 19.95
N ALA A 328 53.25 25.27 20.05
CA ALA A 328 54.27 25.33 19.01
C ALA A 328 54.33 24.09 18.10
N PRO A 329 55.01 24.14 16.93
CA PRO A 329 54.99 23.06 15.95
C PRO A 329 56.04 21.98 16.27
N LYS A 330 55.68 20.71 16.06
CA LYS A 330 56.61 19.57 16.09
C LYS A 330 56.46 18.71 14.83
N ALA A 331 57.63 18.25 14.37
CA ALA A 331 57.95 17.68 13.07
C ALA A 331 57.25 16.36 12.69
N LEU A 332 57.12 16.17 11.38
CA LEU A 332 56.74 14.95 10.67
C LEU A 332 57.89 13.91 10.62
N PRO A 333 57.56 12.63 10.47
CA PRO A 333 58.34 11.77 9.58
C PRO A 333 57.49 11.07 8.50
N ALA A 334 58.19 10.79 7.40
CA ALA A 334 57.73 10.18 6.16
C ALA A 334 57.14 8.77 6.32
N VAL A 335 56.13 8.45 5.51
CA VAL A 335 55.75 7.07 5.18
C VAL A 335 55.41 6.97 3.69
N SER A 336 56.03 5.97 3.08
CA SER A 336 55.93 5.50 1.71
C SER A 336 54.52 5.08 1.29
N SER A 337 54.07 5.53 0.12
CA SER A 337 52.90 4.97 -0.58
C SER A 337 53.35 3.99 -1.68
N ALA A 338 52.89 2.75 -1.54
CA ALA A 338 52.95 1.72 -2.57
C ALA A 338 51.75 1.87 -3.52
N SER A 339 52.00 1.80 -4.82
CA SER A 339 50.97 1.75 -5.87
C SER A 339 50.35 0.35 -6.00
N PRO A 340 49.04 0.24 -6.30
CA PRO A 340 48.49 -0.94 -6.93
C PRO A 340 48.36 -0.77 -8.45
N ALA A 341 48.57 -1.88 -9.13
CA ALA A 341 48.46 -2.04 -10.57
C ALA A 341 47.01 -1.92 -11.05
N GLY A 342 46.76 -1.04 -12.03
CA GLY A 342 45.54 -0.98 -12.81
C GLY A 342 45.85 -1.25 -14.28
N GLY A 343 45.39 -2.37 -14.79
CA GLY A 343 45.44 -2.71 -16.21
C GLY A 343 44.45 -1.87 -16.99
N SER A 344 44.88 -1.29 -18.11
CA SER A 344 43.99 -0.71 -19.10
C SER A 344 44.38 -1.10 -20.51
N ALA A 345 43.34 -1.31 -21.31
CA ALA A 345 43.30 -2.04 -22.54
C ALA A 345 44.07 -1.35 -23.68
N ARG A 346 44.70 -2.18 -24.53
CA ARG A 346 45.33 -1.79 -25.78
C ARG A 346 44.25 -1.36 -26.79
N LEU A 347 44.15 -0.06 -27.05
CA LEU A 347 43.60 0.47 -28.30
C LEU A 347 44.75 0.64 -29.31
N ALA A 348 44.65 -0.07 -30.42
CA ALA A 348 45.59 -0.04 -31.52
C ALA A 348 45.47 1.29 -32.29
N LEU A 349 46.58 2.04 -32.35
CA LEU A 349 46.75 3.18 -33.26
C LEU A 349 47.69 2.79 -34.41
N PRO A 350 47.45 3.33 -35.63
CA PRO A 350 48.15 2.93 -36.84
C PRO A 350 49.57 3.50 -36.92
N ALA A 351 50.43 2.74 -37.59
CA ALA A 351 51.86 3.01 -37.78
C ALA A 351 52.14 4.36 -38.47
N PRO A 352 53.09 5.17 -37.98
CA PRO A 352 53.63 6.30 -38.72
C PRO A 352 54.58 5.80 -39.82
N ARG A 353 54.39 6.35 -41.03
CA ARG A 353 55.24 6.15 -42.20
C ARG A 353 56.67 6.61 -41.92
N SER A 354 57.62 5.78 -42.34
CA SER A 354 59.07 6.02 -42.32
C SER A 354 59.47 7.15 -43.28
N ALA A 355 59.68 8.35 -42.75
CA ALA A 355 60.30 9.45 -43.48
C ALA A 355 61.83 9.48 -43.22
N SER A 356 62.58 9.19 -44.28
CA SER A 356 63.97 9.57 -44.60
C SER A 356 64.87 10.13 -43.47
N LEU A 357 65.69 9.25 -42.87
CA LEU A 357 66.87 9.58 -42.05
C LEU A 357 68.11 9.85 -42.91
N ARG A 358 68.07 10.82 -43.84
CA ARG A 358 69.25 11.17 -44.67
C ARG A 358 69.63 12.65 -44.75
N GLY A 359 69.03 13.52 -43.94
CA GLY A 359 69.35 14.97 -43.93
C GLY A 359 70.06 15.51 -42.67
N ARG A 360 70.20 14.74 -41.59
CA ARG A 360 70.55 15.30 -40.27
C ARG A 360 72.07 15.43 -39.98
N LYS A 361 72.93 14.93 -40.86
CA LYS A 361 74.40 14.89 -40.63
C LYS A 361 75.20 16.07 -41.19
N GLN A 362 74.58 16.96 -41.98
CA GLN A 362 75.28 18.12 -42.55
C GLN A 362 75.03 19.45 -41.81
N GLN A 363 74.00 19.57 -40.96
CA GLN A 363 73.76 20.79 -40.17
C GLN A 363 74.54 20.85 -38.84
N GLN A 364 75.18 19.76 -38.42
CA GLN A 364 75.97 19.75 -37.17
C GLN A 364 77.40 20.27 -37.33
N GLN A 365 77.91 20.45 -38.55
CA GLN A 365 79.30 20.90 -38.79
C GLN A 365 79.45 22.40 -39.07
N GLN A 366 78.35 23.17 -39.20
CA GLN A 366 78.40 24.63 -39.38
C GLN A 366 78.15 25.42 -38.09
N ALA A 367 77.89 24.76 -36.96
CA ALA A 367 77.60 25.41 -35.69
C ALA A 367 78.82 25.52 -34.76
N GLU A 368 80.02 25.08 -35.17
CA GLU A 368 81.20 25.04 -34.28
C GLU A 368 82.09 26.29 -34.32
N GLU A 369 81.75 27.32 -35.11
CA GLU A 369 82.60 28.52 -35.29
C GLU A 369 81.86 29.85 -34.97
N GLU A 370 80.94 29.84 -34.00
CA GLU A 370 80.32 31.09 -33.48
C GLU A 370 81.03 31.60 -32.21
N ASP A 371 81.39 32.89 -32.20
CA ASP A 371 82.04 33.59 -31.08
C ASP A 371 81.20 33.44 -29.78
N PRO A 372 81.77 32.98 -28.66
CA PRO A 372 81.06 32.76 -27.39
C PRO A 372 80.34 34.01 -26.84
N ARG A 373 80.71 35.22 -27.26
CA ARG A 373 80.01 36.46 -26.87
C ARG A 373 78.67 36.63 -27.57
N GLU A 374 78.55 36.19 -28.82
CA GLU A 374 77.32 36.31 -29.59
C GLU A 374 76.25 35.32 -29.10
N ARG A 375 76.68 34.11 -28.73
CA ARG A 375 75.81 33.11 -28.09
C ARG A 375 75.18 33.61 -26.79
N ARG A 376 75.92 34.34 -25.96
CA ARG A 376 75.38 34.91 -24.71
C ARG A 376 74.35 36.00 -24.97
N ARG A 377 74.53 36.83 -26.01
CA ARG A 377 73.53 37.84 -26.40
C ARG A 377 72.24 37.20 -26.90
N ARG A 378 72.34 36.20 -27.79
CA ARG A 378 71.16 35.45 -28.26
C ARG A 378 70.44 34.73 -27.13
N GLN A 379 71.17 34.10 -26.22
CA GLN A 379 70.56 33.47 -25.03
C GLN A 379 69.84 34.49 -24.12
N GLN A 380 70.41 35.67 -23.91
CA GLN A 380 69.75 36.73 -23.13
C GLN A 380 68.52 37.30 -23.83
N GLU A 381 68.55 37.45 -25.15
CA GLU A 381 67.39 37.89 -25.95
C GLU A 381 66.29 36.84 -25.97
N GLU A 382 66.63 35.56 -26.13
CA GLU A 382 65.70 34.44 -26.01
C GLU A 382 65.10 34.35 -24.60
N GLU A 383 65.89 34.56 -23.55
CA GLU A 383 65.38 34.56 -22.17
C GLU A 383 64.44 35.74 -21.92
N ARG A 384 64.74 36.92 -22.45
CA ARG A 384 63.85 38.09 -22.39
C ARG A 384 62.56 37.86 -23.20
N ALA A 385 62.66 37.27 -24.38
CA ALA A 385 61.50 36.92 -25.20
C ALA A 385 60.62 35.88 -24.51
N ARG A 386 61.22 34.87 -23.86
CA ARG A 386 60.49 33.87 -23.05
C ARG A 386 59.80 34.50 -21.85
N LYS A 387 60.48 35.39 -21.11
CA LYS A 387 59.87 36.10 -19.98
C LYS A 387 58.75 37.03 -20.42
N ALA A 388 58.88 37.70 -21.58
CA ALA A 388 57.83 38.53 -22.14
C ALA A 388 56.62 37.69 -22.57
N ALA A 389 56.84 36.57 -23.27
CA ALA A 389 55.79 35.64 -23.67
C ALA A 389 55.10 35.00 -22.46
N GLU A 390 55.84 34.65 -21.40
CA GLU A 390 55.27 34.14 -20.16
C GLU A 390 54.44 35.20 -19.42
N ALA A 391 54.91 36.45 -19.37
CA ALA A 391 54.15 37.55 -18.78
C ALA A 391 52.86 37.84 -19.56
N GLU A 392 52.90 37.79 -20.89
CA GLU A 392 51.73 37.95 -21.75
C GLU A 392 50.75 36.79 -21.59
N ALA A 393 51.22 35.55 -21.52
CA ALA A 393 50.39 34.38 -21.26
C ALA A 393 49.69 34.48 -19.90
N ARG A 394 50.42 34.87 -18.84
CA ARG A 394 49.83 35.09 -17.51
C ARG A 394 48.81 36.23 -17.51
N ALA A 395 49.04 37.30 -18.27
CA ALA A 395 48.09 38.40 -18.40
C ALA A 395 46.81 37.97 -19.16
N ALA A 396 46.95 37.11 -20.18
CA ALA A 396 45.82 36.54 -20.92
C ALA A 396 45.01 35.58 -20.04
N GLU A 397 45.67 34.72 -19.26
CA GLU A 397 45.01 33.82 -18.31
C GLU A 397 44.24 34.59 -17.22
N LEU A 398 44.82 35.66 -16.66
CA LEU A 398 44.14 36.50 -15.68
C LEU A 398 42.91 37.22 -16.27
N LYS A 399 42.97 37.64 -17.54
CA LYS A 399 41.81 38.22 -18.23
C LYS A 399 40.72 37.18 -18.46
N ALA A 400 41.07 36.00 -18.95
CA ALA A 400 40.14 34.89 -19.15
C ALA A 400 39.51 34.43 -17.82
N ALA A 401 40.27 34.42 -16.72
CA ALA A 401 39.76 34.09 -15.40
C ALA A 401 38.74 35.12 -14.89
N LYS A 402 39.00 36.42 -15.12
CA LYS A 402 38.04 37.49 -14.76
C LYS A 402 36.76 37.41 -15.58
N GLU A 403 36.87 37.17 -16.89
CA GLU A 403 35.70 37.03 -17.77
C GLU A 403 34.84 35.82 -17.37
N ARG A 404 35.45 34.68 -17.01
CA ARG A 404 34.73 33.51 -16.48
C ARG A 404 34.02 33.81 -15.15
N ALA A 405 34.69 34.51 -14.24
CA ALA A 405 34.08 34.89 -12.96
C ALA A 405 32.91 35.87 -13.12
N GLU A 406 32.98 36.78 -14.10
CA GLU A 406 31.87 37.68 -14.42
C GLU A 406 30.70 36.94 -15.10
N ALA A 407 30.98 36.01 -16.01
CA ALA A 407 29.97 35.16 -16.64
C ALA A 407 29.25 34.26 -15.62
N GLU A 408 29.98 33.70 -14.64
CA GLU A 408 29.41 32.88 -13.57
C GLU A 408 28.46 33.69 -12.68
N ARG A 409 28.86 34.91 -12.29
CA ARG A 409 27.97 35.83 -11.53
C ARG A 409 26.72 36.23 -12.31
N GLN A 410 26.81 36.36 -13.64
CA GLN A 410 25.64 36.63 -14.47
C GLN A 410 24.70 35.42 -14.50
N ALA A 411 25.24 34.21 -14.69
CA ALA A 411 24.47 32.98 -14.67
C ALA A 411 23.78 32.74 -13.32
N GLU A 412 24.42 33.09 -12.19
CA GLU A 412 23.80 33.03 -10.87
C GLU A 412 22.63 34.00 -10.72
N ARG A 413 22.76 35.23 -11.21
CA ARG A 413 21.67 36.21 -11.18
C ARG A 413 20.48 35.74 -12.02
N GLU A 414 20.73 35.20 -13.21
CA GLU A 414 19.70 34.62 -14.07
C GLU A 414 18.99 33.44 -13.40
N ARG A 415 19.75 32.54 -12.76
CA ARG A 415 19.18 31.44 -11.96
C ARG A 415 18.32 31.95 -10.81
N GLN A 416 18.77 32.95 -10.07
CA GLN A 416 17.99 33.56 -8.99
C GLN A 416 16.71 34.23 -9.50
N THR A 417 16.74 34.89 -10.66
CA THR A 417 15.53 35.46 -11.28
C THR A 417 14.57 34.38 -11.75
N ALA A 418 15.06 33.29 -12.34
CA ALA A 418 14.23 32.16 -12.77
C ALA A 418 13.55 31.48 -11.57
N ILE A 419 14.27 31.28 -10.45
CA ILE A 419 13.70 30.73 -9.22
C ILE A 419 12.61 31.65 -8.66
N LYS A 420 12.84 32.97 -8.62
CA LYS A 420 11.84 33.95 -8.16
C LYS A 420 10.60 33.94 -9.04
N GLU A 421 10.75 33.82 -10.35
CA GLU A 421 9.64 33.73 -11.31
C GLU A 421 8.82 32.45 -11.10
N LEU A 422 9.47 31.29 -10.94
CA LEU A 422 8.80 30.02 -10.64
C LEU A 422 8.03 30.08 -9.31
N LEU A 423 8.60 30.68 -8.27
CA LEU A 423 7.89 30.87 -7.00
C LEU A 423 6.68 31.80 -7.15
N ALA A 424 6.77 32.84 -7.98
CA ALA A 424 5.65 33.73 -8.26
C ALA A 424 4.53 33.00 -9.03
N GLN A 425 4.89 32.15 -10.00
CA GLN A 425 3.94 31.32 -10.74
C GLN A 425 3.22 30.32 -9.82
N LEU A 426 3.96 29.58 -8.98
CA LEU A 426 3.38 28.65 -8.01
C LEU A 426 2.47 29.37 -7.00
N ALA A 427 2.84 30.56 -6.55
CA ALA A 427 2.00 31.36 -5.65
C ALA A 427 0.70 31.84 -6.33
N ALA A 428 0.74 32.14 -7.63
CA ALA A 428 -0.46 32.48 -8.40
C ALA A 428 -1.36 31.25 -8.59
N GLU A 429 -0.81 30.10 -8.94
CA GLU A 429 -1.55 28.84 -9.09
C GLU A 429 -2.21 28.43 -7.77
N ILE A 430 -1.51 28.54 -6.64
CA ILE A 430 -2.09 28.25 -5.30
C ILE A 430 -3.31 29.17 -5.03
N LYS A 431 -3.24 30.45 -5.39
CA LYS A 431 -4.36 31.39 -5.19
C LYS A 431 -5.55 31.06 -6.10
N GLU A 432 -5.29 30.67 -7.35
CA GLU A 432 -6.31 30.23 -8.29
C GLU A 432 -7.02 28.97 -7.78
N ARG A 433 -6.27 27.94 -7.38
CA ARG A 433 -6.82 26.71 -6.79
C ARG A 433 -7.59 26.98 -5.49
N GLN A 434 -7.15 27.94 -4.67
CA GLN A 434 -7.90 28.36 -3.48
C GLN A 434 -9.22 29.07 -3.83
N ALA A 435 -9.27 29.82 -4.93
CA ALA A 435 -10.50 30.44 -5.41
C ALA A 435 -11.46 29.37 -5.95
N GLU A 436 -10.98 28.44 -6.78
CA GLU A 436 -11.75 27.29 -7.27
C GLU A 436 -12.32 26.45 -6.12
N ALA A 437 -11.51 26.13 -5.11
CA ALA A 437 -11.96 25.38 -3.95
C ALA A 437 -13.05 26.12 -3.15
N ARG A 438 -12.99 27.46 -3.09
CA ARG A 438 -14.02 28.28 -2.42
C ARG A 438 -15.32 28.32 -3.22
N GLU A 439 -15.27 28.37 -4.54
CA GLU A 439 -16.46 28.28 -5.40
C GLU A 439 -17.09 26.88 -5.30
N ALA A 440 -16.30 25.82 -5.40
CA ALA A 440 -16.79 24.44 -5.21
C ALA A 440 -17.43 24.23 -3.82
N ALA A 441 -16.87 24.83 -2.76
CA ALA A 441 -17.46 24.78 -1.42
C ALA A 441 -18.81 25.52 -1.33
N LYS A 442 -19.01 26.60 -2.09
CA LYS A 442 -20.31 27.28 -2.18
C LYS A 442 -21.32 26.41 -2.92
N GLU A 443 -20.93 25.82 -4.05
CA GLU A 443 -21.80 24.89 -4.81
C GLU A 443 -22.23 23.70 -3.96
N LEU A 444 -21.30 23.08 -3.23
CA LEU A 444 -21.63 21.99 -2.30
C LEU A 444 -22.63 22.40 -1.22
N LYS A 445 -22.52 23.64 -0.71
CA LYS A 445 -23.46 24.17 0.29
C LYS A 445 -24.85 24.43 -0.30
N GLU A 446 -24.94 24.79 -1.58
CA GLU A 446 -26.23 24.90 -2.29
C GLU A 446 -26.85 23.52 -2.53
N VAL A 447 -26.04 22.54 -2.93
CA VAL A 447 -26.48 21.14 -3.05
C VAL A 447 -26.98 20.61 -1.70
N GLU A 448 -26.26 20.84 -0.60
CA GLU A 448 -26.68 20.43 0.75
C GLU A 448 -28.03 21.04 1.15
N LYS A 449 -28.25 22.33 0.86
CA LYS A 449 -29.54 22.99 1.11
C LYS A 449 -30.66 22.36 0.28
N SER A 450 -30.41 22.06 -0.99
CA SER A 450 -31.40 21.43 -1.87
C SER A 450 -31.73 19.99 -1.45
N ALA A 451 -30.72 19.21 -1.05
CA ALA A 451 -30.90 17.86 -0.52
C ALA A 451 -31.65 17.87 0.81
N GLY A 452 -31.38 18.84 1.68
CA GLY A 452 -32.12 19.05 2.93
C GLY A 452 -33.61 19.32 2.71
N ALA A 453 -33.96 20.07 1.66
CA ALA A 453 -35.36 20.27 1.27
C ALA A 453 -36.00 18.96 0.77
N GLY A 454 -35.30 18.20 -0.08
CA GLY A 454 -35.78 16.90 -0.57
C GLY A 454 -35.98 15.87 0.55
N LEU A 455 -35.09 15.81 1.54
CA LEU A 455 -35.25 14.93 2.71
C LEU A 455 -36.50 15.27 3.54
N LYS A 456 -36.85 16.56 3.64
CA LYS A 456 -38.07 16.99 4.32
C LYS A 456 -39.32 16.55 3.56
N GLU A 457 -39.34 16.69 2.23
CA GLU A 457 -40.45 16.22 1.40
C GLU A 457 -40.64 14.70 1.49
N VAL A 458 -39.54 13.93 1.54
CA VAL A 458 -39.61 12.46 1.74
C VAL A 458 -40.16 12.11 3.13
N ALA A 459 -39.79 12.85 4.17
CA ALA A 459 -40.34 12.65 5.51
C ALA A 459 -41.85 12.96 5.55
N ASP A 460 -42.28 14.06 4.91
CA ASP A 460 -43.69 14.42 4.79
C ASP A 460 -44.47 13.41 3.92
N ALA A 461 -43.84 12.80 2.91
CA ALA A 461 -44.45 11.72 2.13
C ALA A 461 -44.61 10.44 2.96
N ARG A 462 -43.61 10.08 3.78
CA ARG A 462 -43.70 8.92 4.68
C ARG A 462 -44.80 9.06 5.71
N SER A 463 -44.96 10.24 6.32
CA SER A 463 -46.04 10.46 7.29
C SER A 463 -47.42 10.37 6.65
N ARG A 464 -47.57 10.79 5.38
CA ARG A 464 -48.81 10.57 4.61
C ARG A 464 -49.08 9.10 4.30
N VAL A 465 -48.04 8.32 4.00
CA VAL A 465 -48.16 6.88 3.78
C VAL A 465 -48.58 6.17 5.08
N GLU A 466 -47.96 6.51 6.20
CA GLU A 466 -48.31 5.94 7.52
C GLU A 466 -49.75 6.27 7.92
N ALA A 467 -50.21 7.51 7.66
CA ALA A 467 -51.62 7.89 7.86
C ALA A 467 -52.57 7.09 6.96
N ALA A 468 -52.24 6.91 5.68
CA ALA A 468 -53.06 6.11 4.77
C ALA A 468 -53.09 4.62 5.16
N GLU A 469 -51.99 4.07 5.69
CA GLU A 469 -51.95 2.70 6.22
C GLU A 469 -52.85 2.55 7.46
N ALA A 470 -52.87 3.55 8.35
CA ALA A 470 -53.78 3.58 9.48
C ALA A 470 -55.26 3.62 9.06
N ASP A 471 -55.58 4.43 8.04
CA ASP A 471 -56.95 4.49 7.48
C ASP A 471 -57.36 3.15 6.86
N VAL A 472 -56.47 2.50 6.10
CA VAL A 472 -56.73 1.16 5.53
C VAL A 472 -56.93 0.12 6.63
N ALA A 473 -56.15 0.18 7.71
CA ALA A 473 -56.33 -0.70 8.86
C ALA A 473 -57.71 -0.48 9.52
N SER A 474 -58.14 0.78 9.71
CA SER A 474 -59.47 1.10 10.25
C SER A 474 -60.59 0.55 9.36
N VAL A 475 -60.53 0.80 8.05
CA VAL A 475 -61.53 0.30 7.09
C VAL A 475 -61.56 -1.23 7.07
N SER A 476 -60.41 -1.88 7.21
CA SER A 476 -60.35 -3.35 7.28
C SER A 476 -61.04 -3.90 8.53
N ALA A 477 -60.88 -3.23 9.68
CA ALA A 477 -61.55 -3.60 10.92
C ALA A 477 -63.07 -3.41 10.83
N GLU A 478 -63.53 -2.28 10.26
CA GLU A 478 -64.95 -2.02 9.99
C GLU A 478 -65.56 -3.09 9.05
N LEU A 479 -64.80 -3.52 8.05
CA LEU A 479 -65.22 -4.58 7.13
C LEU A 479 -65.35 -5.93 7.85
N GLU A 480 -64.42 -6.27 8.73
CA GLU A 480 -64.51 -7.50 9.54
C GLU A 480 -65.72 -7.49 10.47
N GLU A 481 -66.01 -6.35 11.10
CA GLU A 481 -67.21 -6.16 11.94
C GLU A 481 -68.49 -6.30 11.11
N ALA A 482 -68.55 -5.68 9.93
CA ALA A 482 -69.69 -5.80 9.03
C ALA A 482 -69.91 -7.26 8.54
N VAL A 483 -68.83 -8.00 8.27
CA VAL A 483 -68.91 -9.43 7.92
C VAL A 483 -69.40 -10.26 9.10
N ALA A 484 -68.96 -9.96 10.33
CA ALA A 484 -69.44 -10.63 11.53
C ALA A 484 -70.94 -10.36 11.77
N ALA A 485 -71.38 -9.10 11.64
CA ALA A 485 -72.78 -8.72 11.76
C ALA A 485 -73.65 -9.42 10.69
N ARG A 486 -73.16 -9.51 9.45
CA ARG A 486 -73.85 -10.26 8.39
C ARG A 486 -74.00 -11.75 8.72
N ARG A 487 -72.95 -12.40 9.24
CA ARG A 487 -73.02 -13.82 9.65
C ARG A 487 -74.04 -14.04 10.76
N GLN A 488 -74.11 -13.13 11.74
CA GLN A 488 -75.11 -13.18 12.80
C GLN A 488 -76.53 -13.01 12.25
N ALA A 489 -76.73 -12.07 11.32
CA ALA A 489 -78.03 -11.89 10.65
C ALA A 489 -78.44 -13.11 9.81
N GLU A 490 -77.50 -13.72 9.08
CA GLU A 490 -77.75 -14.95 8.32
C GLU A 490 -78.09 -16.14 9.25
N ALA A 491 -77.44 -16.26 10.40
CA ALA A 491 -77.76 -17.26 11.42
C ALA A 491 -79.17 -17.04 12.01
N ALA A 492 -79.50 -15.81 12.41
CA ALA A 492 -80.83 -15.46 12.91
C ALA A 492 -81.93 -15.71 11.87
N ALA A 493 -81.67 -15.40 10.59
CA ALA A 493 -82.59 -15.68 9.50
C ALA A 493 -82.80 -17.19 9.29
N ARG A 494 -81.77 -18.01 9.50
CA ARG A 494 -81.87 -19.47 9.43
C ARG A 494 -82.69 -20.03 10.58
N GLU A 495 -82.43 -19.58 11.81
CA GLU A 495 -83.22 -19.97 12.99
C GLU A 495 -84.71 -19.59 12.84
N ALA A 496 -85.00 -18.39 12.32
CA ALA A 496 -86.37 -17.98 12.03
C ALA A 496 -87.05 -18.86 10.99
N ARG A 497 -86.34 -19.27 9.92
CA ARG A 497 -86.86 -20.21 8.91
C ARG A 497 -87.14 -21.58 9.53
N ASP A 498 -86.23 -22.11 10.33
CA ASP A 498 -86.39 -23.40 11.01
C ASP A 498 -87.59 -23.36 11.97
N ALA A 499 -87.80 -22.24 12.69
CA ALA A 499 -88.97 -22.03 13.54
C ALA A 499 -90.29 -22.01 12.75
N VAL A 500 -90.33 -21.37 11.57
CA VAL A 500 -91.52 -21.38 10.69
C VAL A 500 -91.82 -22.80 10.21
N VAL A 501 -90.82 -23.56 9.78
CA VAL A 501 -90.98 -24.96 9.35
C VAL A 501 -91.51 -25.83 10.50
N ALA A 502 -91.00 -25.62 11.72
CA ALA A 502 -91.50 -26.33 12.91
C ALA A 502 -92.97 -26.00 13.19
N ALA A 503 -93.34 -24.71 13.16
CA ALA A 503 -94.72 -24.26 13.36
C ALA A 503 -95.68 -24.81 12.28
N GLU A 504 -95.26 -24.83 11.01
CA GLU A 504 -96.04 -25.46 9.93
C GLU A 504 -96.25 -26.95 10.16
N LYS A 505 -95.22 -27.66 10.61
CA LYS A 505 -95.30 -29.10 10.92
C LYS A 505 -96.27 -29.36 12.07
N GLU A 506 -96.23 -28.55 13.13
CA GLU A 506 -97.18 -28.63 14.24
C GLU A 506 -98.62 -28.35 13.78
N LEU A 507 -98.82 -27.31 12.96
CA LEU A 507 -100.13 -26.99 12.40
C LEU A 507 -100.69 -28.15 11.57
N ARG A 508 -99.88 -28.75 10.70
CA ARG A 508 -100.26 -29.94 9.92
C ARG A 508 -100.61 -31.13 10.81
N ALA A 509 -99.85 -31.35 11.88
CA ALA A 509 -100.14 -32.41 12.85
C ALA A 509 -101.48 -32.17 13.55
N ARG A 510 -101.79 -30.93 13.94
CA ARG A 510 -103.09 -30.55 14.53
C ARG A 510 -104.25 -30.77 13.56
N ILE A 511 -104.10 -30.38 12.30
CA ILE A 511 -105.12 -30.60 11.25
C ILE A 511 -105.35 -32.10 11.03
N ALA A 512 -104.27 -32.90 10.97
CA ALA A 512 -104.39 -34.34 10.80
C ALA A 512 -105.12 -35.00 11.99
N TRP A 513 -104.92 -34.49 13.21
CA TRP A 513 -105.58 -35.00 14.40
C TRP A 513 -107.07 -34.60 14.50
N SER A 514 -107.45 -33.45 13.94
CA SER A 514 -108.84 -32.98 13.94
C SER A 514 -109.67 -33.48 12.75
N ALA A 515 -109.07 -34.16 11.77
CA ALA A 515 -109.78 -34.73 10.64
C ALA A 515 -110.64 -35.94 11.09
N PRO A 516 -111.98 -35.89 10.94
CA PRO A 516 -112.85 -36.99 11.36
C PRO A 516 -112.57 -38.24 10.53
N VAL A 517 -112.27 -39.35 11.21
CA VAL A 517 -112.08 -40.67 10.59
C VAL A 517 -113.43 -41.13 10.04
N LEU A 518 -113.67 -40.90 8.76
CA LEU A 518 -114.83 -41.47 8.08
C LEU A 518 -114.66 -43.00 8.01
N PRO A 519 -115.61 -43.79 8.51
CA PRO A 519 -115.53 -45.25 8.45
C PRO A 519 -115.60 -45.68 6.99
N ARG A 520 -114.56 -46.37 6.50
CA ARG A 520 -114.61 -47.07 5.20
C ARG A 520 -115.63 -48.21 5.32
N LYS A 521 -116.67 -48.13 4.49
CA LYS A 521 -117.67 -49.19 4.29
C LYS A 521 -117.06 -50.41 3.61
#